data_AF-A0A8J2ST63-F1
#
_entry.id   AF-A0A8J2ST63-F1
#
_cell.length_a   1.000
_cell.length_b   1.000
_cell.length_c   1.000
_cell.angle_alpha   90.00
_cell.angle_beta   90.00
_cell.angle_gamma   90.00
#
_symmetry.space_group_name_H-M   'P 1'
#
loop_
_entity.id
_entity.type
_entity.pdbx_description
1 polymer ?
#
loop_
_entity_poly.entity_id
_entity_poly.type
_entity_poly.pdbx_seq_one_letter_code
_entity_poly.pdbx_strand_id
1 'polypeptide(L)'
;MALLWRGYCAALQRHPFKVKATTSGCTFAATDALAQSRDDKPYDWTATARNASFGVLWLGPANHLFWGRTVGLERWFPGTSWANVFKRVVVDQATLMPLNMALFLAWPALWARDLQKAREDVEGSFIDSVSFALCVWPVVHPFSFRYVPLEHRLLVLNACSLVTFSFATFVKGSQPCDDDVCDAKALQRRRTIAAAAAAAG
;
A
#
# COMPACT_ATOMS: atom_id res chain seq x y z
N MET A 1 6.86 11.15 26.00
CA MET A 1 7.52 10.64 24.78
C MET A 1 8.53 9.51 25.07
N ALA A 2 9.53 9.70 25.94
CA ALA A 2 10.54 8.66 26.22
C ALA A 2 9.97 7.34 26.79
N LEU A 3 8.92 7.40 27.62
CA LEU A 3 8.27 6.20 28.20
C LEU A 3 7.50 5.38 27.15
N LEU A 4 6.81 6.04 26.23
CA LEU A 4 6.10 5.37 25.13
C LEU A 4 7.07 4.68 24.18
N TRP A 5 8.18 5.34 23.83
CA TRP A 5 9.23 4.75 23.01
C TRP A 5 9.87 3.54 23.68
N ARG A 6 10.21 3.64 24.97
CA ARG A 6 10.76 2.50 25.73
C ARG A 6 9.77 1.35 25.82
N GLY A 7 8.48 1.63 26.04
CA GLY A 7 7.42 0.62 26.04
C GLY A 7 7.28 -0.08 24.68
N TYR A 8 7.31 0.69 23.59
CA TYR A 8 7.31 0.15 22.23
C TYR A 8 8.53 -0.75 21.96
N CYS A 9 9.74 -0.29 22.27
CA CYS A 9 10.95 -1.08 22.09
C CYS A 9 10.93 -2.36 22.94
N ALA A 10 10.47 -2.29 24.18
CA ALA A 10 10.33 -3.46 25.04
C ALA A 10 9.30 -4.47 24.48
N ALA A 11 8.15 -3.99 23.98
CA ALA A 11 7.15 -4.83 23.35
C ALA A 11 7.68 -5.45 22.04
N LEU A 12 8.43 -4.68 21.25
CA LEU A 12 9.03 -5.12 19.99
C LEU A 12 10.07 -6.21 20.22
N GLN A 13 10.89 -6.10 21.27
CA GLN A 13 11.85 -7.14 21.63
C GLN A 13 11.14 -8.41 22.15
N ARG A 14 10.07 -8.25 22.92
CA ARG A 14 9.34 -9.39 23.53
C ARG A 14 8.47 -10.14 22.52
N HIS A 15 7.79 -9.42 21.62
CA HIS A 15 6.86 -9.97 20.63
C HIS A 15 7.02 -9.29 19.26
N PRO A 16 8.18 -9.43 18.60
CA PRO A 16 8.51 -8.67 17.39
C PRO A 16 7.51 -8.89 16.25
N PHE A 17 7.01 -10.11 16.10
CA PHE A 17 6.01 -10.46 15.09
C PHE A 17 4.68 -9.72 15.31
N LYS A 18 4.13 -9.81 16.53
CA LYS A 18 2.82 -9.22 16.87
C LYS A 18 2.87 -7.69 16.76
N VAL A 19 3.91 -7.07 17.31
CA VAL A 19 4.06 -5.61 17.27
C VAL A 19 4.17 -5.12 15.83
N LYS A 20 4.97 -5.80 14.99
CA LYS A 20 5.11 -5.45 13.58
C LYS A 20 3.79 -5.57 12.81
N ALA A 21 3.07 -6.69 12.98
CA ALA A 21 1.74 -6.88 12.40
C ALA A 21 0.75 -5.78 12.82
N THR A 22 0.63 -5.50 14.13
CA THR A 22 -0.28 -4.48 14.64
C THR A 22 0.09 -3.09 14.13
N THR A 23 1.38 -2.71 14.14
CA THR A 23 1.80 -1.40 13.63
C THR A 23 1.49 -1.20 12.15
N SER A 24 1.67 -2.24 11.32
CA SER A 24 1.28 -2.17 9.91
C SER A 24 -0.24 -2.05 9.77
N GLY A 25 -1.03 -2.80 10.53
CA GLY A 25 -2.49 -2.64 10.56
C GLY A 25 -2.95 -1.22 10.89
N CYS A 26 -2.40 -0.62 11.95
CA CYS A 26 -2.69 0.77 12.32
C CYS A 26 -2.31 1.76 11.21
N THR A 27 -1.23 1.49 10.49
CA THR A 27 -0.76 2.35 9.40
C THR A 27 -1.73 2.35 8.22
N PHE A 28 -2.21 1.16 7.81
CA PHE A 28 -3.22 1.07 6.76
C PHE A 28 -4.56 1.67 7.21
N ALA A 29 -4.97 1.45 8.46
CA ALA A 29 -6.18 2.08 9.00
C ALA A 29 -6.08 3.62 8.96
N ALA A 30 -4.94 4.18 9.38
CA ALA A 30 -4.71 5.62 9.35
C ALA A 30 -4.66 6.17 7.92
N THR A 31 -4.01 5.44 7.01
CA THR A 31 -3.95 5.83 5.59
C THR A 31 -5.34 5.88 4.97
N ASP A 32 -6.16 4.88 5.26
CA ASP A 32 -7.52 4.78 4.78
C ASP A 32 -8.42 5.87 5.39
N ALA A 33 -8.30 6.13 6.69
CA ALA A 33 -9.02 7.21 7.35
C ALA A 33 -8.66 8.60 6.77
N LEU A 34 -7.40 8.82 6.39
CA LEU A 34 -6.94 10.04 5.73
C LEU A 34 -7.45 10.16 4.28
N ALA A 35 -7.64 9.04 3.59
CA ALA A 35 -8.24 9.04 2.26
C ALA A 35 -9.73 9.37 2.36
N GLN A 36 -10.45 8.71 3.27
CA GLN A 36 -11.89 8.89 3.46
C GLN A 36 -12.26 10.26 4.02
N SER A 37 -11.39 10.89 4.82
CA SER A 37 -11.63 12.25 5.35
C SER A 37 -11.62 13.35 4.28
N ARG A 38 -11.20 13.02 3.06
CA ARG A 38 -11.22 13.92 1.89
C ARG A 38 -12.39 13.69 0.96
N ASP A 39 -13.16 12.62 1.19
CA ASP A 39 -14.38 12.35 0.44
C ASP A 39 -15.57 12.95 1.19
N ASP A 40 -16.54 13.53 0.47
CA ASP A 40 -17.81 14.02 1.05
C ASP A 40 -18.77 12.88 1.45
N LYS A 41 -18.27 11.65 1.55
CA LYS A 41 -19.06 10.44 1.82
C LYS A 41 -19.04 10.10 3.32
N PRO A 42 -20.08 9.41 3.82
CA PRO A 42 -20.03 8.88 5.17
C PRO A 42 -18.87 7.89 5.32
N TYR A 43 -18.23 7.92 6.48
CA TYR A 43 -17.07 7.08 6.80
C TYR A 43 -17.44 5.59 6.70
N ASP A 44 -16.74 4.86 5.83
CA ASP A 44 -16.84 3.42 5.64
C ASP A 44 -15.84 2.69 6.56
N TRP A 45 -16.33 2.27 7.72
CA TRP A 45 -15.61 1.42 8.66
C TRP A 45 -15.21 0.07 8.08
N THR A 46 -15.97 -0.47 7.12
CA THR A 46 -15.67 -1.75 6.48
C THR A 46 -14.42 -1.62 5.60
N ALA A 47 -14.30 -0.53 4.85
CA ALA A 47 -13.09 -0.24 4.07
C ALA A 47 -11.84 -0.13 4.97
N THR A 48 -11.95 0.57 6.10
CA THR A 48 -10.85 0.70 7.07
C THR A 48 -10.47 -0.64 7.66
N ALA A 49 -11.43 -1.44 8.11
CA ALA A 49 -11.17 -2.75 8.69
C ALA A 49 -10.51 -3.69 7.67
N ARG A 50 -10.93 -3.63 6.41
CA ARG A 50 -10.35 -4.40 5.30
C ARG A 50 -8.90 -3.98 5.00
N ASN A 51 -8.61 -2.68 4.96
CA ASN A 51 -7.24 -2.22 4.73
C ASN A 51 -6.33 -2.49 5.93
N ALA A 52 -6.86 -2.34 7.15
CA ALA A 52 -6.14 -2.71 8.37
C ALA A 52 -5.80 -4.22 8.40
N SER A 53 -6.73 -5.09 7.95
CA SER A 53 -6.51 -6.53 7.93
C SER A 53 -5.38 -6.93 6.97
N PHE A 54 -5.21 -6.25 5.83
CA PHE A 54 -4.05 -6.43 4.96
C PHE A 54 -2.73 -6.17 5.70
N GLY A 55 -2.67 -5.06 6.44
CA GLY A 55 -1.49 -4.69 7.24
C GLY A 55 -1.14 -5.72 8.31
N VAL A 56 -2.14 -6.22 9.03
CA VAL A 56 -1.97 -7.18 10.14
C VAL A 56 -1.67 -8.59 9.63
N LEU A 57 -2.43 -9.08 8.65
CA LEU A 57 -2.40 -10.48 8.23
C LEU A 57 -1.31 -10.77 7.20
N TRP A 58 -1.00 -9.79 6.34
CA TRP A 58 -0.04 -9.98 5.25
C TRP A 58 1.21 -9.11 5.41
N LEU A 59 1.07 -7.78 5.31
CA LEU A 59 2.24 -6.91 5.14
C LEU A 59 3.23 -7.04 6.30
N GLY A 60 2.75 -6.95 7.55
CA GLY A 60 3.60 -7.04 8.73
C GLY A 60 4.32 -8.41 8.85
N PRO A 61 3.58 -9.54 8.83
CA PRO A 61 4.16 -10.88 8.85
C PRO A 61 5.14 -11.15 7.70
N ALA A 62 4.75 -10.84 6.45
CA ALA A 62 5.56 -11.11 5.27
C ALA A 62 6.89 -10.34 5.32
N ASN A 63 6.86 -9.04 5.63
CA ASN A 63 8.07 -8.23 5.75
C ASN A 63 8.94 -8.66 6.95
N HIS A 64 8.34 -9.05 8.08
CA HIS A 64 9.10 -9.56 9.21
C HIS A 64 9.92 -10.80 8.85
N LEU A 65 9.31 -11.75 8.14
CA LEU A 65 9.96 -12.98 7.72
C LEU A 65 10.99 -12.74 6.61
N PHE A 66 10.63 -11.96 5.59
CA PHE A 66 11.46 -11.74 4.40
C PHE A 66 12.67 -10.83 4.67
N TRP A 67 12.58 -9.90 5.61
CA TRP A 67 13.74 -9.08 6.02
C TRP A 67 14.51 -9.71 7.17
N GLY A 68 13.91 -10.68 7.86
CA GLY A 68 14.46 -11.34 9.04
C GLY A 68 15.69 -12.20 8.75
N ARG A 69 16.38 -12.61 9.82
CA ARG A 69 17.55 -13.51 9.76
C ARG A 69 17.19 -14.98 9.53
N THR A 70 15.91 -15.35 9.67
CA THR A 70 15.45 -16.73 9.58
C THR A 70 15.34 -17.21 8.13
N VAL A 71 14.64 -16.45 7.30
CA VAL A 71 14.32 -16.80 5.90
C VAL A 71 14.81 -15.74 4.90
N GLY A 72 15.28 -14.59 5.39
CA GLY A 72 15.28 -13.35 4.63
C GLY A 72 16.62 -12.76 4.21
N LEU A 73 16.53 -11.51 3.76
CA LEU A 73 17.62 -10.68 3.24
C LEU A 73 18.84 -10.55 4.16
N GLU A 74 18.64 -10.56 5.48
CA GLU A 74 19.73 -10.49 6.46
C GLU A 74 20.57 -11.77 6.49
N ARG A 75 20.00 -12.91 6.10
CA ARG A 75 20.72 -14.19 5.98
C ARG A 75 21.53 -14.25 4.69
N TRP A 76 20.95 -13.82 3.57
CA TRP A 76 21.60 -13.89 2.25
C TRP A 76 22.70 -12.85 2.06
N PHE A 77 22.54 -11.65 2.63
CA PHE A 77 23.48 -10.55 2.45
C PHE A 77 23.86 -9.93 3.81
N PRO A 78 24.63 -10.61 4.67
CA PRO A 78 24.92 -10.13 6.02
C PRO A 78 25.73 -8.83 6.03
N GLY A 79 25.47 -7.96 7.01
CA GLY A 79 26.17 -6.69 7.19
C GLY A 79 25.54 -5.49 6.47
N THR A 80 26.18 -4.33 6.59
CA THR A 80 25.64 -3.02 6.18
C THR A 80 26.47 -2.33 5.09
N SER A 81 27.33 -3.06 4.37
CA SER A 81 28.05 -2.50 3.22
C SER A 81 27.05 -2.06 2.15
N TRP A 82 27.38 -1.00 1.40
CA TRP A 82 26.51 -0.51 0.33
C TRP A 82 26.22 -1.60 -0.71
N ALA A 83 27.20 -2.45 -1.04
CA ALA A 83 27.00 -3.58 -1.93
C ALA A 83 25.91 -4.55 -1.41
N ASN A 84 25.91 -4.86 -0.11
CA ASN A 84 24.90 -5.74 0.48
C ASN A 84 23.54 -5.05 0.58
N VAL A 85 23.51 -3.75 0.90
CA VAL A 85 22.29 -2.95 0.88
C VAL A 85 21.65 -2.93 -0.50
N PHE A 86 22.41 -2.67 -1.56
CA PHE A 86 21.89 -2.69 -2.94
C PHE A 86 21.35 -4.06 -3.34
N LYS A 87 22.07 -5.15 -3.03
CA LYS A 87 21.58 -6.52 -3.28
C LYS A 87 20.25 -6.78 -2.58
N ARG A 88 20.10 -6.35 -1.32
CA ARG A 88 18.86 -6.49 -0.55
C ARG A 88 17.71 -5.73 -1.20
N VAL A 89 17.95 -4.48 -1.61
CA VAL A 89 16.94 -3.65 -2.28
C VAL A 89 16.52 -4.27 -3.60
N VAL A 90 17.47 -4.72 -4.43
CA VAL A 90 17.14 -5.35 -5.72
C VAL A 90 16.28 -6.60 -5.51
N VAL A 91 16.65 -7.46 -4.56
CA VAL A 91 15.87 -8.67 -4.27
C VAL A 91 14.49 -8.33 -3.73
N ASP A 92 14.38 -7.35 -2.83
CA ASP A 92 13.10 -6.87 -2.29
C ASP A 92 12.18 -6.31 -3.37
N GLN A 93 12.72 -5.43 -4.22
CA GLN A 93 12.00 -4.81 -5.33
C GLN A 93 11.59 -5.83 -6.42
N ALA A 94 12.35 -6.91 -6.60
CA ALA A 94 12.05 -7.94 -7.60
C ALA A 94 11.05 -9.01 -7.10
N THR A 95 10.88 -9.17 -5.78
CA THR A 95 10.12 -10.30 -5.22
C THR A 95 8.99 -9.85 -4.30
N LEU A 96 9.32 -9.25 -3.16
CA LEU A 96 8.34 -8.91 -2.14
C LEU A 96 7.51 -7.68 -2.53
N MET A 97 8.11 -6.68 -3.19
CA MET A 97 7.37 -5.51 -3.64
C MET A 97 6.27 -5.85 -4.68
N PRO A 98 6.55 -6.59 -5.78
CA PRO A 98 5.50 -6.96 -6.74
C PRO A 98 4.42 -7.83 -6.10
N LEU A 99 4.81 -8.76 -5.22
CA LEU A 99 3.86 -9.62 -4.49
C LEU A 99 2.94 -8.80 -3.56
N ASN A 100 3.52 -7.89 -2.78
CA ASN A 100 2.76 -6.99 -1.90
C ASN A 100 1.81 -6.12 -2.71
N MET A 101 2.23 -5.65 -3.89
CA MET A 101 1.41 -4.81 -4.75
C MET A 101 0.23 -5.57 -5.34
N ALA A 102 0.48 -6.76 -5.91
CA ALA A 102 -0.58 -7.61 -6.45
C ALA A 102 -1.59 -7.97 -5.36
N LEU A 103 -1.14 -8.33 -4.16
CA LEU A 103 -2.03 -8.68 -3.06
C LEU A 103 -2.79 -7.47 -2.54
N PHE A 104 -2.17 -6.29 -2.45
CA PHE A 104 -2.87 -5.07 -2.04
C PHE A 104 -4.02 -4.73 -3.00
N LEU A 105 -3.78 -4.84 -4.32
CA LEU A 105 -4.80 -4.60 -5.35
C LEU A 105 -5.90 -5.68 -5.32
N ALA A 106 -5.55 -6.94 -5.11
CA ALA A 106 -6.51 -8.03 -5.02
C ALA A 106 -7.31 -8.04 -3.70
N TRP A 107 -6.76 -7.48 -2.62
CA TRP A 107 -7.30 -7.61 -1.25
C TRP A 107 -8.77 -7.21 -1.12
N PRO A 108 -9.23 -6.08 -1.71
CA PRO A 108 -10.64 -5.69 -1.63
C PRO A 108 -11.60 -6.72 -2.22
N ALA A 109 -11.24 -7.25 -3.39
CA ALA A 109 -12.04 -8.24 -4.10
C ALA A 109 -11.99 -9.62 -3.42
N LEU A 110 -10.82 -10.01 -2.88
CA LEU A 110 -10.68 -11.21 -2.06
C LEU A 110 -11.56 -11.16 -0.80
N TRP A 111 -11.66 -9.99 -0.15
CA TRP A 111 -12.55 -9.78 0.99
C TRP A 111 -14.03 -9.98 0.60
N ALA A 112 -14.41 -9.54 -0.60
CA ALA A 112 -15.73 -9.75 -1.18
C ALA A 112 -15.94 -11.15 -1.79
N ARG A 113 -14.90 -12.02 -1.75
CA ARG A 113 -14.87 -13.36 -2.36
C ARG A 113 -15.08 -13.36 -3.88
N ASP A 114 -14.62 -12.30 -4.54
CA ASP A 114 -14.69 -12.15 -5.99
C ASP A 114 -13.29 -12.28 -6.61
N LEU A 115 -12.96 -13.49 -7.09
CA LEU A 115 -11.66 -13.78 -7.67
C LEU A 115 -11.48 -13.19 -9.07
N GLN A 116 -12.58 -13.02 -9.81
CA GLN A 116 -12.51 -12.46 -11.15
C GLN A 116 -12.18 -10.97 -11.06
N LYS A 117 -12.90 -10.25 -10.19
CA LYS A 117 -12.60 -8.84 -9.92
C LYS A 117 -11.20 -8.65 -9.35
N ALA A 118 -10.74 -9.54 -8.48
CA ALA A 118 -9.37 -9.48 -7.96
C ALA A 118 -8.32 -9.53 -9.07
N ARG A 119 -8.55 -10.37 -10.10
CA ARG A 119 -7.68 -10.45 -11.27
C ARG A 119 -7.74 -9.18 -12.10
N GLU A 120 -8.94 -8.68 -12.37
CA GLU A 120 -9.16 -7.45 -13.15
C GLU A 120 -8.51 -6.22 -12.48
N ASP A 121 -8.65 -6.10 -11.15
CA ASP A 121 -8.04 -5.01 -10.36
C ASP A 121 -6.51 -5.06 -10.43
N VAL A 122 -5.92 -6.27 -10.37
CA VAL A 122 -4.48 -6.46 -10.53
C VAL A 122 -4.05 -6.14 -11.96
N GLU A 123 -4.65 -6.75 -12.98
CA GLU A 123 -4.26 -6.53 -14.38
C GLU A 123 -4.39 -5.05 -14.79
N GLY A 124 -5.41 -4.35 -14.30
CA GLY A 124 -5.67 -2.96 -14.63
C GLY A 124 -4.77 -1.94 -13.92
N SER A 125 -4.35 -2.22 -12.68
CA SER A 125 -3.65 -1.21 -11.84
C SER A 125 -2.23 -1.59 -11.43
N PHE A 126 -1.78 -2.81 -11.74
CA PHE A 126 -0.50 -3.32 -11.25
C PHE A 126 0.69 -2.52 -11.75
N ILE A 127 0.76 -2.23 -13.06
CA ILE A 127 1.89 -1.52 -13.65
C ILE A 127 1.98 -0.09 -13.10
N ASP A 128 0.85 0.62 -13.02
CA ASP A 128 0.83 1.98 -12.48
C ASP A 128 1.26 2.00 -11.01
N SER A 129 0.77 1.04 -10.22
CA SER A 129 1.08 0.96 -8.80
C SER A 129 2.54 0.58 -8.55
N VAL A 130 3.09 -0.36 -9.32
CA VAL A 130 4.52 -0.73 -9.28
C VAL A 130 5.39 0.43 -9.74
N SER A 131 4.99 1.15 -10.78
CA SER A 131 5.74 2.31 -11.29
C SER A 131 5.82 3.41 -10.24
N PHE A 132 4.70 3.72 -9.59
CA PHE A 132 4.67 4.67 -8.47
C PHE A 132 5.56 4.22 -7.30
N ALA A 133 5.51 2.93 -6.97
CA ALA A 133 6.35 2.33 -5.93
C ALA A 133 7.85 2.48 -6.28
N LEU A 134 8.23 2.29 -7.55
CA LEU A 134 9.60 2.46 -8.03
C LEU A 134 10.10 3.92 -8.00
N CYS A 135 9.22 4.91 -7.92
CA CYS A 135 9.64 6.30 -7.73
C CYS A 135 10.04 6.60 -6.27
N VAL A 136 9.44 5.90 -5.30
CA VAL A 136 9.57 6.24 -3.87
C VAL A 136 10.54 5.30 -3.16
N TRP A 137 10.36 3.98 -3.32
CA TRP A 137 11.07 2.98 -2.52
C TRP A 137 12.57 2.85 -2.82
N PRO A 138 13.07 3.07 -4.06
CA PRO A 138 14.51 3.07 -4.32
C PRO A 138 15.28 4.16 -3.56
N VAL A 139 14.60 5.20 -3.08
CA VAL A 139 15.21 6.20 -2.19
C VAL A 139 15.05 5.77 -0.74
N VAL A 140 13.88 5.29 -0.32
CA VAL A 140 13.62 4.99 1.11
C VAL A 140 14.32 3.70 1.57
N HIS A 141 14.28 2.63 0.77
CA HIS A 141 14.76 1.30 1.15
C HIS A 141 16.27 1.24 1.41
N PRO A 142 17.17 1.79 0.56
CA PRO A 142 18.61 1.74 0.83
C PRO A 142 18.99 2.40 2.17
N PHE A 143 18.41 3.56 2.48
CA PHE A 143 18.66 4.27 3.73
C PHE A 143 18.14 3.49 4.94
N SER A 144 16.94 2.92 4.83
CA SER A 144 16.37 2.06 5.87
C SER A 144 17.26 0.83 6.14
N PHE A 145 17.70 0.12 5.09
CA PHE A 145 18.57 -1.05 5.26
C PHE A 145 19.96 -0.70 5.81
N ARG A 146 20.48 0.49 5.51
CA ARG A 146 21.83 0.92 5.92
C ARG A 146 21.91 1.44 7.36
N TYR A 147 20.95 2.28 7.75
CA TYR A 147 21.02 3.06 8.99
C TYR A 147 20.04 2.60 10.06
N VAL A 148 18.95 1.94 9.69
CA VAL A 148 17.90 1.54 10.64
C VAL A 148 18.13 0.08 11.07
N PRO A 149 18.14 -0.20 12.38
CA PRO A 149 18.18 -1.57 12.90
C PRO A 149 16.99 -2.39 12.40
N LEU A 150 17.20 -3.68 12.13
CA LEU A 150 16.20 -4.61 11.58
C LEU A 150 14.84 -4.58 12.30
N GLU A 151 14.85 -4.37 13.61
CA GLU A 151 13.62 -4.31 14.40
C GLU A 151 12.76 -3.10 14.03
N HIS A 152 13.38 -1.94 13.79
CA HIS A 152 12.70 -0.67 13.53
C HIS A 152 12.45 -0.37 12.05
N ARG A 153 13.04 -1.14 11.11
CA ARG A 153 12.88 -0.89 9.66
C ARG A 153 11.43 -0.87 9.22
N LEU A 154 10.60 -1.76 9.75
CA LEU A 154 9.18 -1.81 9.39
C LEU A 154 8.42 -0.59 9.91
N LEU A 155 8.80 -0.04 11.07
CA LEU A 155 8.18 1.18 11.58
C LEU A 155 8.49 2.37 10.68
N VAL A 156 9.75 2.50 10.24
CA VAL A 156 10.17 3.54 9.29
C VAL A 156 9.44 3.37 7.96
N LEU A 157 9.34 2.13 7.46
CA LEU A 157 8.59 1.83 6.24
C LEU A 157 7.13 2.29 6.38
N ASN A 158 6.46 1.89 7.45
CA ASN A 158 5.08 2.25 7.74
C ASN A 158 4.89 3.78 7.79
N ALA A 159 5.80 4.51 8.43
CA ALA A 159 5.76 5.98 8.48
C ALA A 159 5.92 6.60 7.09
N CYS A 160 6.89 6.13 6.28
CA CYS A 160 7.08 6.58 4.91
C CYS A 160 5.87 6.24 4.02
N SER A 161 5.26 5.07 4.20
CA SER A 161 4.03 4.67 3.50
C SER A 161 2.90 5.65 3.79
N LEU A 162 2.67 5.98 5.07
CA LEU A 162 1.62 6.92 5.46
C LEU A 162 1.79 8.28 4.75
N VAL A 163 3.01 8.82 4.72
CA VAL A 163 3.33 10.08 4.01
C VAL A 163 3.06 9.95 2.52
N THR A 164 3.55 8.87 1.91
CA THR A 164 3.42 8.62 0.47
C THR A 164 1.96 8.49 0.04
N PHE A 165 1.16 7.72 0.77
CA PHE A 165 -0.26 7.57 0.49
C PHE A 165 -1.05 8.85 0.80
N SER A 166 -0.70 9.58 1.84
CA SER A 166 -1.31 10.88 2.14
C SER A 166 -1.05 11.90 1.04
N PHE A 167 0.15 11.85 0.43
CA PHE A 167 0.49 12.68 -0.73
C PHE A 167 -0.26 12.21 -1.98
N ALA A 168 -0.28 10.90 -2.27
CA ALA A 168 -0.99 10.36 -3.42
C ALA A 168 -2.50 10.66 -3.38
N THR A 169 -3.12 10.58 -2.20
CA THR A 169 -4.53 10.97 -2.01
C THR A 169 -4.74 12.47 -2.19
N PHE A 170 -3.81 13.31 -1.75
CA PHE A 170 -3.86 14.75 -1.99
C PHE A 170 -3.76 15.09 -3.48
N VAL A 171 -2.85 14.43 -4.22
CA VAL A 171 -2.71 14.62 -5.67
C VAL A 171 -3.98 14.17 -6.42
N LYS A 172 -4.56 13.02 -6.04
CA LYS A 172 -5.83 12.57 -6.64
C LYS A 172 -7.00 13.50 -6.32
N GLY A 173 -7.11 13.97 -5.08
CA GLY A 173 -8.15 14.92 -4.68
C GLY A 173 -7.96 16.34 -5.21
N SER A 174 -6.78 16.67 -5.76
CA SER A 174 -6.49 17.97 -6.38
C SER A 174 -6.57 17.95 -7.91
N GLN A 175 -6.93 16.81 -8.53
CA GLN A 175 -7.39 16.84 -9.92
C GLN A 175 -8.71 17.62 -9.94
N PRO A 176 -8.80 18.73 -10.70
CA PRO A 176 -10.07 19.40 -10.93
C PRO A 176 -11.07 18.35 -11.41
N CYS A 177 -12.31 18.44 -10.91
CA CYS A 177 -13.41 17.60 -11.37
C CYS A 177 -13.35 17.55 -12.91
N ASP A 178 -13.23 16.33 -13.45
CA ASP A 178 -13.25 16.03 -14.89
C ASP A 178 -14.67 16.33 -15.43
N ASP A 179 -15.08 17.59 -15.34
CA ASP A 179 -16.38 18.09 -15.80
C ASP A 179 -16.51 17.85 -17.32
N ASP A 180 -15.39 17.93 -18.05
CA ASP A 180 -15.31 17.64 -19.48
C ASP A 180 -15.61 16.17 -19.84
N VAL A 181 -15.23 15.21 -18.98
CA VAL A 181 -15.47 13.77 -19.23
C VAL A 181 -16.90 13.37 -18.88
N CYS A 182 -17.47 13.98 -17.83
CA CYS A 182 -18.89 13.81 -17.49
C CYS A 182 -19.79 14.39 -18.57
N ASP A 183 -19.48 15.58 -19.09
CA ASP A 183 -20.25 16.20 -20.16
C ASP A 183 -20.14 15.41 -21.47
N ALA A 184 -18.95 14.91 -21.84
CA ALA A 184 -18.78 14.08 -23.04
C ALA A 184 -19.63 12.80 -22.98
N LYS A 185 -19.68 12.11 -21.84
CA LYS A 185 -20.51 10.90 -21.65
C LYS A 185 -22.00 11.23 -21.64
N ALA A 186 -22.41 12.34 -21.03
CA ALA A 186 -23.80 12.80 -21.06
C ALA A 186 -24.27 13.16 -22.47
N LEU A 187 -23.42 13.82 -23.26
CA LEU A 187 -23.71 14.18 -24.66
C LEU A 187 -23.82 12.95 -25.56
N GLN A 188 -22.93 11.96 -25.36
CA GLN A 188 -22.96 10.71 -26.12
C GLN A 188 -24.20 9.86 -25.79
N ARG A 189 -24.64 9.87 -24.53
CA ARG A 189 -25.88 9.22 -24.10
C ARG A 189 -27.13 9.90 -24.67
N ARG A 190 -27.15 11.24 -24.74
CA ARG A 190 -28.23 11.99 -25.41
C ARG A 190 -28.29 11.71 -26.90
N ARG A 191 -27.14 11.63 -27.58
CA ARG A 191 -27.05 11.29 -29.01
C ARG A 191 -27.55 9.89 -29.32
N THR A 192 -27.20 8.91 -28.49
CA THR A 192 -27.67 7.52 -28.66
C THR A 192 -29.17 7.39 -28.41
N ILE A 193 -29.71 8.07 -27.40
CA ILE A 193 -31.17 8.10 -27.16
C ILE A 193 -31.91 8.78 -28.32
N ALA A 194 -31.39 9.91 -28.83
CA ALA A 194 -31.99 10.60 -29.98
C ALA A 194 -31.95 9.74 -31.25
N ALA A 195 -30.84 9.04 -31.51
CA ALA A 195 -30.71 8.12 -32.64
C ALA A 195 -31.67 6.91 -32.53
N ALA A 196 -31.86 6.37 -31.33
CA ALA A 196 -32.81 5.28 -31.10
C ALA A 196 -34.28 5.72 -31.27
N ALA A 197 -34.62 6.95 -30.85
CA ALA A 197 -35.95 7.51 -31.05
C ALA A 197 -36.25 7.79 -32.53
N ALA A 198 -35.25 8.24 -33.31
CA ALA A 198 -35.39 8.47 -34.75
C ALA A 198 -35.50 7.19 -35.58
N ALA A 199 -35.01 6.05 -35.08
CA ALA A 199 -35.11 4.75 -35.74
C ALA A 199 -36.43 4.01 -35.43
N ALA A 200 -37.22 4.51 -34.48
CA ALA A 200 -38.46 3.89 -34.00
C ALA A 200 -39.74 4.59 -34.50
N GLY A 201 -39.62 5.63 -35.33
CA GLY A 201 -40.73 6.31 -36.01
C GLY A 201 -40.57 6.24 -37.52
#